data_AF-A0A553MQQ8-F1
#
_entry.id   AF-A0A553MQQ8-F1
#
_cell.length_a   1.000
_cell.length_b   1.000
_cell.length_c   1.000
_cell.angle_alpha   90.00
_cell.angle_beta   90.00
_cell.angle_gamma   90.00
#
_symmetry.space_group_name_H-M   'P 1'
#
loop_
_entity.id
_entity.type
_entity.pdbx_description
1 polymer ?
#
loop_
_entity_poly.entity_id
_entity_poly.type
_entity_poly.pdbx_seq_one_letter_code
_entity_poly.pdbx_strand_id
1 'polypeptide(L)'
;MALSKKRLAVFPLTAPNLMNQKSQKALRLRKLLKAKNYHHGEMVLTKEMEEEEKRLVEESEKKERELMDEARKSWEKDSRDIRFKRLQHLLEKSNIYSNDTNTDIKSRLSESLRESSKQQLDPERTVNGQPVPAQQPRLLTGGVMRWYQVEGIEWLRMLWENGINGILADEMGLGKTIQCIAHIAMMVERKVPGPFLVVAPLSTLPNWISEFKRFTPDVSVMLYHGNPKERFDLNKKICKKQGPLGMCPVVVTSFEIAMIDRKMLQRFHWKYLIVDEGHRIKNLNCRLVRELKMVPTDNKLLLTGTPLQNNLSELWSLLNFLLPDVFDDLKSFESWFDISTITADAENIVA
;
A
#
# COMPACT_ATOMS: atom_id res chain seq x y z
N MET A 1 -19.69 33.83 26.62
CA MET A 1 -19.01 34.35 25.42
C MET A 1 -17.60 33.76 25.41
N ALA A 2 -17.30 32.84 24.49
CA ALA A 2 -16.74 33.12 23.16
C ALA A 2 -15.30 33.68 23.28
N LEU A 3 -14.24 33.20 22.62
CA LEU A 3 -14.10 32.31 21.48
C LEU A 3 -12.67 31.76 21.48
N SER A 4 -12.57 30.55 20.94
CA SER A 4 -11.36 29.78 20.65
C SER A 4 -10.45 30.47 19.63
N LYS A 5 -9.13 30.35 19.82
CA LYS A 5 -8.17 29.64 18.94
C LYS A 5 -6.72 30.03 19.26
N LYS A 6 -6.02 29.21 20.05
CA LYS A 6 -4.56 29.11 20.02
C LYS A 6 -4.18 27.82 19.28
N ARG A 7 -3.30 27.98 18.29
CA ARG A 7 -2.57 26.90 17.60
C ARG A 7 -1.83 26.04 18.61
N LEU A 8 -1.66 24.74 18.34
CA LEU A 8 -0.47 24.03 18.79
C LEU A 8 -0.08 22.90 17.84
N ALA A 9 1.23 22.87 17.58
CA ALA A 9 1.95 21.94 16.75
C ALA A 9 1.99 20.55 17.37
N VAL A 10 2.02 19.52 16.52
CA VAL A 10 2.37 18.16 16.91
C VAL A 10 3.80 17.91 16.43
N PHE A 11 4.74 17.84 17.37
CA PHE A 11 6.00 17.13 17.18
C PHE A 11 6.00 15.86 18.04
N PRO A 12 6.70 14.81 17.61
CA PRO A 12 6.49 13.46 18.08
C PRO A 12 7.13 13.28 19.45
N LEU A 13 6.37 12.78 20.42
CA LEU A 13 6.95 12.23 21.64
C LEU A 13 6.97 10.71 21.49
N THR A 14 8.14 10.27 21.02
CA THR A 14 8.88 9.09 21.51
C THR A 14 8.16 8.36 22.63
N ALA A 15 7.95 7.05 22.47
CA ALA A 15 7.67 6.15 23.58
C ALA A 15 8.73 6.33 24.69
N PRO A 16 8.30 6.44 25.95
CA PRO A 16 9.10 5.85 27.01
C PRO A 16 8.21 5.09 28.01
N ASN A 17 8.60 3.83 28.26
CA ASN A 17 8.67 3.30 29.62
C ASN A 17 7.40 3.16 30.48
N LEU A 18 6.26 2.72 29.94
CA LEU A 18 5.16 2.22 30.80
C LEU A 18 5.38 0.79 31.34
N MET A 19 6.40 0.06 30.85
CA MET A 19 6.85 -1.21 31.44
C MET A 19 7.69 -1.04 32.72
N ASN A 20 8.21 0.16 33.00
CA ASN A 20 9.19 0.32 34.09
C ASN A 20 8.58 0.80 35.43
N GLN A 21 7.35 1.35 35.44
CA GLN A 21 6.70 1.76 36.70
C GLN A 21 5.90 0.64 37.39
N LYS A 22 5.24 -0.26 36.63
CA LYS A 22 4.48 -1.37 37.22
C LYS A 22 5.39 -2.49 37.73
N SER A 23 6.47 -2.81 37.02
CA SER A 23 7.50 -3.76 37.48
C SER A 23 8.22 -3.30 38.74
N GLN A 24 8.53 -2.00 38.89
CA GLN A 24 9.16 -1.49 40.10
C GLN A 24 8.22 -1.47 41.31
N LYS A 25 6.91 -1.23 41.10
CA LYS A 25 5.89 -1.28 42.17
C LYS A 25 5.68 -2.73 42.66
N ALA A 26 5.61 -3.70 41.74
CA ALA A 26 5.51 -5.12 42.06
C ALA A 26 6.77 -5.64 42.79
N LEU A 27 7.96 -5.20 42.37
CA LEU A 27 9.22 -5.58 43.02
C LEU A 27 9.37 -4.97 44.42
N ARG A 28 8.88 -3.74 44.65
CA ARG A 28 8.81 -3.11 45.99
C ARG A 28 7.81 -3.83 46.90
N LEU A 29 6.63 -4.20 46.40
CA LEU A 29 5.64 -4.94 47.17
C LEU A 29 6.16 -6.33 47.57
N ARG A 30 6.84 -7.03 46.65
CA ARG A 30 7.43 -8.34 46.89
C ARG A 30 8.61 -8.28 47.89
N LYS A 31 9.39 -7.19 47.88
CA LYS A 31 10.41 -6.92 48.92
C LYS A 31 9.80 -6.59 50.28
N LEU A 32 8.70 -5.84 50.33
CA LEU A 32 8.00 -5.50 51.59
C LEU A 32 7.31 -6.72 52.22
N LEU A 33 6.73 -7.61 51.42
CA LEU A 33 6.13 -8.86 51.89
C LEU A 33 7.19 -9.84 52.41
N LYS A 34 8.34 -9.97 51.72
CA LYS A 34 9.49 -10.74 52.24
C LYS A 34 10.08 -10.15 53.52
N ALA A 35 10.05 -8.83 53.70
CA ALA A 35 10.55 -8.18 54.92
C ALA A 35 9.60 -8.33 56.12
N LYS A 36 8.29 -8.45 55.90
CA LYS A 36 7.30 -8.68 56.98
C LYS A 36 7.34 -10.11 57.54
N ASN A 37 7.77 -11.11 56.76
CA ASN A 37 7.91 -12.49 57.24
C ASN A 37 9.14 -12.74 58.14
N TYR A 38 9.96 -11.73 58.43
CA TYR A 38 11.11 -11.86 59.34
C TYR A 38 10.81 -11.51 60.81
N HIS A 39 9.59 -11.08 61.13
CA HIS A 39 9.19 -10.71 62.50
C HIS A 39 7.82 -11.28 62.89
N HIS A 40 7.75 -12.61 63.02
CA HIS A 40 6.90 -13.22 64.05
C HIS A 40 7.49 -14.58 64.44
N GLY A 41 7.61 -14.79 65.75
CA GLY A 41 8.19 -15.99 66.35
C GLY A 41 7.40 -17.26 66.04
N GLU A 42 8.08 -18.39 66.26
CA GLU A 42 7.63 -19.78 66.15
C GLU A 42 6.11 -19.97 65.98
N MET A 43 5.68 -20.08 64.73
CA MET A 43 4.46 -20.80 64.39
C MET A 43 4.88 -22.18 63.91
N VAL A 44 4.47 -23.22 64.63
CA VAL A 44 4.59 -24.61 64.20
C VAL A 44 3.77 -24.75 62.91
N LEU A 45 4.43 -24.71 61.75
CA LEU A 45 3.81 -25.05 60.47
C LEU A 45 3.48 -26.55 60.49
N THR A 46 2.20 -26.88 60.60
CA THR A 46 1.72 -28.24 60.34
C THR A 46 1.79 -28.50 58.83
N LYS A 47 2.07 -29.75 58.43
CA LYS A 47 2.11 -30.16 57.01
C LYS A 47 0.84 -29.78 56.24
N GLU A 48 -0.29 -29.75 56.94
CA GLU A 48 -1.59 -29.37 56.39
C GLU A 48 -1.63 -27.88 55.99
N MET A 49 -1.01 -26.99 56.77
CA MET A 49 -0.94 -25.56 56.45
C MET A 49 -0.02 -25.26 55.25
N GLU A 50 1.08 -26.02 55.08
CA GLU A 50 1.94 -25.90 53.89
C GLU A 50 1.26 -26.39 52.60
N GLU A 51 0.44 -27.45 52.71
CA GLU A 51 -0.35 -27.94 51.58
C GLU A 51 -1.47 -26.96 51.20
N GLU A 52 -2.10 -26.33 52.19
CA GLU A 52 -3.12 -25.30 51.96
C GLU A 52 -2.52 -24.03 51.33
N GLU A 53 -1.34 -23.58 51.79
CA GLU A 53 -0.63 -22.45 51.17
C GLU A 53 -0.24 -22.74 49.72
N LYS A 54 0.24 -23.94 49.41
CA LYS A 54 0.54 -24.36 48.02
C LYS A 54 -0.70 -24.33 47.13
N ARG A 55 -1.84 -24.84 47.61
CA ARG A 55 -3.11 -24.81 46.86
C ARG A 55 -3.57 -23.39 46.57
N LEU A 56 -3.48 -22.50 47.56
CA LEU A 56 -3.87 -21.09 47.40
C LEU A 56 -2.96 -20.35 46.41
N VAL A 57 -1.66 -20.64 46.42
CA VAL A 57 -0.70 -20.07 45.45
C VAL A 57 -1.02 -20.56 44.04
N GLU A 58 -1.21 -21.87 43.84
CA GLU A 58 -1.55 -22.43 42.52
C GLU A 58 -2.87 -21.87 41.97
N GLU A 59 -3.88 -21.70 42.82
CA GLU A 59 -5.16 -21.12 42.44
C GLU A 59 -5.02 -19.64 42.06
N SER A 60 -4.20 -18.89 42.79
CA SER A 60 -3.91 -17.47 42.50
C SER A 60 -3.17 -17.30 41.17
N GLU A 61 -2.18 -18.14 40.86
CA GLU A 61 -1.45 -18.10 39.60
C GLU A 61 -2.34 -18.52 38.42
N LYS A 62 -3.28 -19.44 38.64
CA LYS A 62 -4.25 -19.85 37.63
C LYS A 62 -5.20 -18.71 37.28
N LYS A 63 -5.75 -18.02 38.29
CA LYS A 63 -6.59 -16.82 38.12
C LYS A 63 -5.83 -15.69 37.42
N GLU A 64 -4.55 -15.48 37.73
CA GLU A 64 -3.72 -14.47 37.08
C GLU A 64 -3.46 -14.80 35.60
N ARG A 65 -3.24 -16.07 35.26
CA ARG A 65 -3.14 -16.56 33.88
C ARG A 65 -4.44 -16.35 33.10
N GLU A 66 -5.58 -16.70 33.68
CA GLU A 66 -6.90 -16.53 33.05
C GLU A 66 -7.21 -15.05 32.77
N LEU A 67 -6.98 -14.16 33.75
CA LEU A 67 -7.14 -12.71 33.57
C LEU A 67 -6.23 -12.13 32.49
N MET A 68 -4.98 -12.61 32.39
CA MET A 68 -4.04 -12.19 31.34
C MET A 68 -4.48 -12.65 29.95
N ASP A 69 -4.97 -13.88 29.82
CA ASP A 69 -5.49 -14.42 28.55
C ASP A 69 -6.77 -13.70 28.12
N GLU A 70 -7.64 -13.33 29.08
CA GLU A 70 -8.87 -12.60 28.83
C GLU A 70 -8.60 -11.15 28.43
N ALA A 71 -7.65 -10.50 29.10
CA ALA A 71 -7.14 -9.19 28.71
C ALA A 71 -6.48 -9.21 27.31
N ARG A 72 -5.73 -10.27 26.99
CA ARG A 72 -5.13 -10.47 25.67
C ARG A 72 -6.19 -10.64 24.59
N LYS A 73 -7.21 -11.47 24.82
CA LYS A 73 -8.34 -11.66 23.89
C LYS A 73 -9.13 -10.37 23.69
N SER A 74 -9.36 -9.60 24.75
CA SER A 74 -10.01 -8.29 24.69
C SER A 74 -9.19 -7.30 23.86
N TRP A 75 -7.88 -7.21 24.10
CA TRP A 75 -6.97 -6.37 23.31
C TRP A 75 -6.90 -6.78 21.83
N GLU A 76 -6.86 -8.08 21.54
CA GLU A 76 -6.90 -8.60 20.16
C GLU A 76 -8.26 -8.33 19.47
N LYS A 77 -9.35 -8.28 20.23
CA LYS A 77 -10.69 -7.92 19.74
C LYS A 77 -10.80 -6.41 19.49
N ASP A 78 -10.37 -5.57 20.43
CA ASP A 78 -10.36 -4.11 20.27
C ASP A 78 -9.47 -3.68 19.09
N SER A 79 -8.31 -4.34 18.92
CA SER A 79 -7.42 -4.09 17.79
C SER A 79 -8.05 -4.52 16.46
N ARG A 80 -8.82 -5.62 16.43
CA ARG A 80 -9.61 -6.05 15.27
C ARG A 80 -10.74 -5.07 14.96
N ASP A 81 -11.48 -4.59 15.95
CA ASP A 81 -12.56 -3.63 15.75
C ASP A 81 -12.06 -2.26 15.26
N ILE A 82 -10.89 -1.82 15.74
CA ILE A 82 -10.24 -0.60 15.24
C ILE A 82 -9.79 -0.79 13.78
N ARG A 83 -9.21 -1.95 13.43
CA ARG A 83 -8.86 -2.28 12.04
C ARG A 83 -10.10 -2.39 11.15
N PHE A 84 -11.17 -3.02 11.63
CA PHE A 84 -12.44 -3.15 10.92
C PHE A 84 -13.11 -1.79 10.70
N LYS A 85 -13.14 -0.92 11.71
CA LYS A 85 -13.64 0.46 11.56
C LYS A 85 -12.76 1.28 10.61
N ARG A 86 -11.44 1.08 10.61
CA ARG A 86 -10.52 1.73 9.68
C ARG A 86 -10.69 1.21 8.26
N LEU A 87 -10.90 -0.09 8.09
CA LEU A 87 -11.24 -0.74 6.83
C LEU A 87 -12.60 -0.24 6.33
N GLN A 88 -13.66 -0.28 7.14
CA GLN A 88 -14.96 0.30 6.81
C GLN A 88 -14.84 1.77 6.45
N HIS A 89 -14.12 2.58 7.23
CA HIS A 89 -13.89 3.99 6.93
C HIS A 89 -13.07 4.20 5.65
N LEU A 90 -12.17 3.29 5.30
CA LEU A 90 -11.42 3.32 4.02
C LEU A 90 -12.25 2.79 2.86
N LEU A 91 -13.15 1.83 3.08
CA LEU A 91 -14.13 1.33 2.10
C LEU A 91 -15.22 2.39 1.85
N GLU A 92 -15.63 3.11 2.87
CA GLU A 92 -16.61 4.20 2.87
C GLU A 92 -16.00 5.48 2.29
N LYS A 93 -14.75 5.83 2.66
CA LYS A 93 -13.99 6.90 1.98
C LYS A 93 -13.59 6.53 0.56
N SER A 94 -13.37 5.26 0.26
CA SER A 94 -13.06 4.83 -1.10
C SER A 94 -14.31 4.68 -1.95
N ASN A 95 -15.51 4.52 -1.41
CA ASN A 95 -16.77 4.28 -2.13
C ASN A 95 -16.73 3.15 -3.20
N ILE A 96 -15.61 2.43 -3.35
CA ILE A 96 -15.31 1.59 -4.52
C ILE A 96 -15.51 0.09 -4.22
N TYR A 97 -15.68 -0.33 -2.97
CA TYR A 97 -15.73 -1.76 -2.63
C TYR A 97 -16.89 -2.14 -1.70
N SER A 98 -18.10 -1.67 -2.01
CA SER A 98 -19.35 -2.27 -1.53
C SER A 98 -19.93 -3.10 -2.69
N ASN A 99 -20.45 -4.29 -2.41
CA ASN A 99 -20.80 -5.29 -3.43
C ASN A 99 -21.90 -4.88 -4.44
N ASP A 100 -22.56 -3.73 -4.26
CA ASP A 100 -23.47 -3.13 -5.25
C ASP A 100 -22.88 -1.93 -6.02
N THR A 101 -21.72 -1.39 -5.61
CA THR A 101 -21.17 -0.16 -6.20
C THR A 101 -20.06 -0.41 -7.21
N ASN A 102 -19.36 -1.54 -7.24
CA ASN A 102 -18.28 -1.72 -8.22
C ASN A 102 -18.81 -1.83 -9.66
N THR A 103 -19.95 -2.47 -9.86
CA THR A 103 -20.66 -2.55 -11.14
C THR A 103 -21.38 -1.26 -11.47
N ASP A 104 -21.91 -0.55 -10.48
CA ASP A 104 -22.67 0.70 -10.69
C ASP A 104 -21.75 1.94 -10.78
N ILE A 105 -20.56 1.90 -10.16
CA ILE A 105 -19.47 2.85 -10.36
C ILE A 105 -18.75 2.51 -11.66
N LYS A 106 -18.48 1.24 -12.00
CA LYS A 106 -18.04 0.92 -13.36
C LYS A 106 -19.10 1.26 -14.40
N SER A 107 -20.40 1.08 -14.18
CA SER A 107 -21.45 1.38 -15.16
C SER A 107 -21.65 2.89 -15.27
N ARG A 108 -21.77 3.63 -14.16
CA ARG A 108 -21.94 5.09 -14.17
C ARG A 108 -20.66 5.83 -14.53
N LEU A 109 -19.49 5.36 -14.10
CA LEU A 109 -18.21 5.87 -14.61
C LEU A 109 -18.00 5.42 -16.04
N SER A 110 -18.28 4.18 -16.45
CA SER A 110 -18.13 3.82 -17.87
C SER A 110 -19.19 4.48 -18.76
N GLU A 111 -20.39 4.81 -18.30
CA GLU A 111 -21.37 5.58 -19.07
C GLU A 111 -21.00 7.06 -19.08
N SER A 112 -20.66 7.66 -17.93
CA SER A 112 -20.22 9.07 -17.88
C SER A 112 -18.88 9.26 -18.58
N LEU A 113 -17.95 8.31 -18.46
CA LEU A 113 -16.69 8.27 -19.19
C LEU A 113 -16.93 7.87 -20.65
N ARG A 114 -17.82 6.95 -21.04
CA ARG A 114 -18.11 6.69 -22.47
C ARG A 114 -18.83 7.86 -23.12
N GLU A 115 -19.65 8.62 -22.38
CA GLU A 115 -20.27 9.85 -22.88
C GLU A 115 -19.27 11.01 -22.95
N SER A 116 -18.36 11.13 -21.98
CA SER A 116 -17.27 12.13 -21.99
C SER A 116 -16.10 11.76 -22.92
N SER A 117 -15.90 10.46 -23.17
CA SER A 117 -14.85 9.86 -24.02
C SER A 117 -15.37 9.47 -25.39
N LYS A 118 -16.66 9.70 -25.69
CA LYS A 118 -17.19 9.88 -27.05
C LYS A 118 -16.58 11.16 -27.62
N GLN A 119 -15.28 11.05 -27.87
CA GLN A 119 -14.36 11.87 -28.64
C GLN A 119 -14.74 13.35 -28.74
N GLN A 120 -14.62 14.10 -27.64
CA GLN A 120 -14.21 15.49 -27.78
C GLN A 120 -12.76 15.48 -28.30
N LEU A 121 -12.64 15.62 -29.61
CA LEU A 121 -11.36 15.84 -30.26
C LEU A 121 -10.88 17.25 -29.91
N ASP A 122 -9.58 17.40 -29.68
CA ASP A 122 -8.98 18.72 -29.53
C ASP A 122 -9.11 19.48 -30.86
N PRO A 123 -9.72 20.68 -30.88
CA PRO A 123 -10.02 21.40 -32.11
C PRO A 123 -8.76 21.91 -32.83
N GLU A 124 -7.65 22.09 -32.13
CA GLU A 124 -6.42 22.68 -32.69
C GLU A 124 -5.29 21.66 -32.85
N ARG A 125 -5.34 20.57 -32.08
CA ARG A 125 -4.20 19.68 -31.95
C ARG A 125 -4.32 18.42 -32.82
N THR A 126 -3.27 18.18 -33.59
CA THR A 126 -3.12 16.96 -34.39
C THR A 126 -1.77 16.32 -34.14
N VAL A 127 -1.73 14.98 -34.22
CA VAL A 127 -0.50 14.19 -34.22
C VAL A 127 -0.52 13.35 -35.49
N ASN A 128 0.53 13.48 -36.32
CA ASN A 128 0.62 12.83 -37.63
C ASN A 128 -0.61 13.09 -38.53
N GLY A 129 -1.18 14.30 -38.48
CA GLY A 129 -2.35 14.69 -39.26
C GLY A 129 -3.69 14.13 -38.77
N GLN A 130 -3.71 13.39 -37.66
CA GLN A 130 -4.94 12.91 -37.02
C GLN A 130 -5.31 13.78 -35.81
N PRO A 131 -6.60 14.10 -35.60
CA PRO A 131 -7.03 14.83 -34.42
C PRO A 131 -6.80 13.99 -33.16
N VAL A 132 -6.33 14.64 -32.09
CA VAL A 132 -6.08 13.94 -30.83
C VAL A 132 -7.30 14.03 -29.90
N PRO A 133 -7.55 13.03 -29.04
CA PRO A 133 -8.49 13.16 -27.95
C PRO A 133 -8.10 14.32 -27.02
N ALA A 134 -9.05 15.14 -26.57
CA ALA A 134 -8.79 16.28 -25.68
C ALA A 134 -8.17 15.85 -24.33
N GLN A 135 -8.46 14.63 -23.90
CA GLN A 135 -7.93 14.04 -22.67
C GLN A 135 -6.50 13.49 -22.84
N GLN A 136 -5.98 13.38 -24.07
CA GLN A 136 -4.60 12.94 -24.29
C GLN A 136 -3.61 13.98 -23.73
N PRO A 137 -2.64 13.58 -22.90
CA PRO A 137 -1.66 14.49 -22.32
C PRO A 137 -0.88 15.26 -23.39
N ARG A 138 -0.60 16.53 -23.12
CA ARG A 138 0.11 17.44 -24.02
C ARG A 138 1.52 17.01 -24.38
N LEU A 139 2.21 16.33 -23.47
CA LEU A 139 3.57 15.85 -23.67
C LEU A 139 3.61 14.53 -24.46
N LEU A 140 2.47 13.89 -24.72
CA LEU A 140 2.39 12.69 -25.53
C LEU A 140 2.24 13.03 -27.02
N THR A 141 3.35 12.99 -27.75
CA THR A 141 3.46 13.42 -29.15
C THR A 141 3.74 12.29 -30.14
N GLY A 142 4.17 11.12 -29.67
CA GLY A 142 4.56 9.99 -30.53
C GLY A 142 3.42 9.18 -31.16
N GLY A 143 2.16 9.58 -30.94
CA GLY A 143 0.99 8.93 -31.54
C GLY A 143 -0.34 9.44 -30.99
N VAL A 144 -1.43 8.97 -31.60
CA VAL A 144 -2.80 9.20 -31.13
C VAL A 144 -3.25 8.00 -30.30
N MET A 145 -3.75 8.26 -29.09
CA MET A 145 -4.22 7.21 -28.19
C MET A 145 -5.56 6.65 -28.65
N ARG A 146 -5.74 5.33 -28.49
CA ARG A 146 -7.03 4.68 -28.74
C ARG A 146 -8.02 5.05 -27.64
N TRP A 147 -9.32 5.01 -27.95
CA TRP A 147 -10.39 5.41 -27.02
C TRP A 147 -10.30 4.69 -25.66
N TYR A 148 -10.05 3.38 -25.65
CA TYR A 148 -9.91 2.60 -24.42
C TYR A 148 -8.66 2.98 -23.61
N GLN A 149 -7.60 3.46 -24.28
CA GLN A 149 -6.39 3.93 -23.59
C GLN A 149 -6.64 5.29 -22.93
N VAL A 150 -7.46 6.13 -23.54
CA VAL A 150 -7.91 7.40 -22.96
C VAL A 150 -8.77 7.15 -21.73
N GLU A 151 -9.74 6.22 -21.82
CA GLU A 151 -10.53 5.78 -20.66
C GLU A 151 -9.63 5.25 -19.53
N GLY A 152 -8.62 4.44 -19.88
CA GLY A 152 -7.63 3.94 -18.93
C GLY A 152 -6.84 5.06 -18.23
N ILE A 153 -6.41 6.09 -18.95
CA ILE A 153 -5.71 7.24 -18.34
C ILE A 153 -6.62 8.01 -17.39
N GLU A 154 -7.87 8.28 -17.78
CA GLU A 154 -8.78 9.04 -16.94
C GLU A 154 -9.09 8.26 -15.65
N TRP A 155 -9.24 6.94 -15.76
CA TRP A 155 -9.33 6.08 -14.59
C TRP A 155 -8.09 6.16 -13.69
N LEU A 156 -6.88 6.05 -14.27
CA LEU A 156 -5.62 6.19 -13.52
C LEU A 156 -5.48 7.58 -12.87
N ARG A 157 -5.91 8.63 -13.56
CA ARG A 157 -5.93 10.00 -13.06
C ARG A 157 -6.80 10.12 -11.82
N MET A 158 -8.03 9.58 -11.87
CA MET A 158 -8.95 9.59 -10.74
C MET A 158 -8.35 8.86 -9.53
N LEU A 159 -7.71 7.71 -9.74
CA LEU A 159 -7.03 6.99 -8.65
C LEU A 159 -5.92 7.84 -8.02
N TRP A 160 -5.07 8.44 -8.84
CA TRP A 160 -3.97 9.28 -8.39
C TRP A 160 -4.46 10.52 -7.62
N GLU A 161 -5.46 11.25 -8.14
CA GLU A 161 -6.03 12.44 -7.48
C GLU A 161 -6.63 12.12 -6.10
N ASN A 162 -7.17 10.91 -5.92
CA ASN A 162 -7.73 10.45 -4.65
C ASN A 162 -6.71 9.74 -3.74
N GLY A 163 -5.44 9.63 -4.15
CA GLY A 163 -4.41 8.94 -3.36
C GLY A 163 -4.61 7.43 -3.29
N ILE A 164 -5.33 6.85 -4.24
CA ILE A 164 -5.64 5.42 -4.31
C ILE A 164 -4.59 4.72 -5.19
N ASN A 165 -4.23 3.50 -4.82
CA ASN A 165 -3.33 2.65 -5.59
C ASN A 165 -4.13 1.80 -6.60
N GLY A 166 -3.54 1.49 -7.76
CA GLY A 166 -4.24 0.85 -8.87
C GLY A 166 -3.67 -0.50 -9.29
N ILE A 167 -4.53 -1.35 -9.89
CA ILE A 167 -4.14 -2.52 -10.67
C ILE A 167 -4.70 -2.36 -12.08
N LEU A 168 -3.84 -2.20 -13.08
CA LEU A 168 -4.23 -2.21 -14.48
C LEU A 168 -4.09 -3.64 -15.02
N ALA A 169 -5.23 -4.31 -15.20
CA ALA A 169 -5.32 -5.72 -15.56
C ALA A 169 -5.80 -5.95 -17.02
N ASP A 170 -5.53 -4.99 -17.91
CA ASP A 170 -5.87 -5.10 -19.33
C ASP A 170 -5.14 -6.27 -19.99
N GLU A 171 -5.75 -6.86 -21.03
CA GLU A 171 -5.13 -7.91 -21.83
C GLU A 171 -3.75 -7.50 -22.41
N MET A 172 -2.91 -8.49 -22.67
CA MET A 172 -1.62 -8.28 -23.33
C MET A 172 -1.83 -7.68 -24.73
N GLY A 173 -1.07 -6.64 -25.06
CA GLY A 173 -1.18 -5.96 -26.37
C GLY A 173 -2.06 -4.71 -26.42
N LEU A 174 -2.87 -4.42 -25.38
CA LEU A 174 -3.69 -3.19 -25.31
C LEU A 174 -2.89 -1.90 -25.01
N GLY A 175 -1.56 -1.98 -24.90
CA GLY A 175 -0.71 -0.80 -24.72
C GLY A 175 -0.73 -0.23 -23.30
N LYS A 176 -0.77 -1.08 -22.27
CA LYS A 176 -0.60 -0.69 -20.85
C LYS A 176 0.60 0.22 -20.62
N THR A 177 1.73 -0.07 -21.29
CA THR A 177 2.94 0.76 -21.26
C THR A 177 2.66 2.20 -21.69
N ILE A 178 1.95 2.39 -22.81
CA ILE A 178 1.61 3.73 -23.33
C ILE A 178 0.66 4.44 -22.35
N GLN A 179 -0.33 3.74 -21.79
CA GLN A 179 -1.23 4.32 -20.77
C GLN A 179 -0.43 4.81 -19.54
N CYS A 180 0.55 4.04 -19.07
CA CYS A 180 1.42 4.43 -17.96
C CYS A 180 2.31 5.63 -18.28
N ILE A 181 2.92 5.66 -19.47
CA ILE A 181 3.75 6.77 -19.94
C ILE A 181 2.90 8.05 -20.03
N ALA A 182 1.70 7.94 -20.61
CA ALA A 182 0.75 9.03 -20.70
C ALA A 182 0.32 9.53 -19.31
N HIS A 183 0.06 8.61 -18.38
CA HIS A 183 -0.28 8.99 -17.00
C HIS A 183 0.86 9.75 -16.31
N ILE A 184 2.12 9.35 -16.50
CA ILE A 184 3.28 10.11 -16.01
C ILE A 184 3.36 11.48 -16.68
N ALA A 185 3.17 11.55 -18.00
CA ALA A 185 3.16 12.80 -18.75
C ALA A 185 2.10 13.79 -18.22
N MET A 186 0.90 13.30 -17.93
CA MET A 186 -0.18 14.07 -17.31
C MET A 186 0.21 14.60 -15.92
N MET A 187 0.85 13.77 -15.07
CA MET A 187 1.33 14.21 -13.76
C MET A 187 2.38 15.32 -13.88
N VAL A 188 3.29 15.20 -14.85
CA VAL A 188 4.31 16.21 -15.14
C VAL A 188 3.68 17.54 -15.57
N GLU A 189 2.67 17.50 -16.46
CA GLU A 189 1.95 18.71 -16.90
C GLU A 189 1.32 19.45 -15.73
N ARG A 190 0.82 18.69 -14.75
CA ARG A 190 0.29 19.18 -13.46
C ARG A 190 1.36 19.57 -12.45
N LYS A 191 2.61 19.75 -12.91
CA LYS A 191 3.76 20.23 -12.12
C LYS A 191 4.21 19.26 -11.02
N VAL A 192 4.01 17.95 -11.19
CA VAL A 192 4.65 16.94 -10.35
C VAL A 192 6.06 16.65 -10.89
N PRO A 193 7.14 17.06 -10.20
CA PRO A 193 8.49 16.99 -10.74
C PRO A 193 9.14 15.59 -10.65
N GLY A 194 8.45 14.58 -10.13
CA GLY A 194 9.01 13.26 -9.81
C GLY A 194 9.76 13.24 -8.46
N PRO A 195 10.61 12.22 -8.21
CA PRO A 195 11.01 11.15 -9.11
C PRO A 195 9.96 10.05 -9.25
N PHE A 196 9.94 9.39 -10.41
CA PHE A 196 9.05 8.27 -10.73
C PHE A 196 9.87 6.98 -10.89
N LEU A 197 9.37 5.85 -10.40
CA LEU A 197 10.05 4.56 -10.47
C LEU A 197 9.21 3.58 -11.29
N VAL A 198 9.84 2.97 -12.30
CA VAL A 198 9.29 1.86 -13.07
C VAL A 198 10.16 0.63 -12.81
N VAL A 199 9.56 -0.43 -12.27
CA VAL A 199 10.19 -1.73 -12.06
C VAL A 199 9.57 -2.72 -13.03
N ALA A 200 10.37 -3.31 -13.91
CA ALA A 200 9.88 -4.21 -14.94
C ALA A 200 10.85 -5.38 -15.18
N PRO A 201 10.43 -6.44 -15.90
CA PRO A 201 11.36 -7.50 -16.32
C PRO A 201 12.56 -6.94 -17.09
N LEU A 202 13.74 -7.56 -16.91
CA LEU A 202 14.97 -7.12 -17.58
C LEU A 202 14.82 -7.04 -19.12
N SER A 203 14.06 -7.97 -19.70
CA SER A 203 13.80 -8.03 -21.14
C SER A 203 12.96 -6.87 -21.68
N THR A 204 12.11 -6.25 -20.84
CA THR A 204 11.21 -5.17 -21.27
C THR A 204 11.78 -3.78 -21.01
N LEU A 205 12.87 -3.63 -20.25
CA LEU A 205 13.48 -2.32 -19.97
C LEU A 205 13.86 -1.55 -21.24
N PRO A 206 14.50 -2.16 -22.28
CA PRO A 206 14.82 -1.43 -23.50
C PRO A 206 13.56 -0.90 -24.20
N ASN A 207 12.47 -1.69 -24.18
CA ASN A 207 11.18 -1.28 -24.72
C ASN A 207 10.59 -0.09 -23.95
N TRP A 208 10.60 -0.13 -22.61
CA TRP A 208 10.17 1.02 -21.80
C TRP A 208 10.94 2.30 -22.17
N ILE A 209 12.27 2.22 -22.31
CA ILE A 209 13.09 3.37 -22.69
C ILE A 209 12.77 3.87 -24.11
N SER A 210 12.61 2.98 -25.08
CA SER A 210 12.26 3.37 -26.46
C SER A 210 10.87 4.01 -26.53
N GLU A 211 9.92 3.50 -25.76
CA GLU A 211 8.56 4.01 -25.71
C GLU A 211 8.51 5.40 -25.06
N PHE A 212 9.25 5.64 -23.97
CA PHE A 212 9.38 7.00 -23.40
C PHE A 212 9.98 7.98 -24.41
N LYS A 213 11.05 7.58 -25.11
CA LYS A 213 11.70 8.44 -26.12
C LYS A 213 10.79 8.72 -27.32
N ARG A 214 9.98 7.74 -27.72
CA ARG A 214 9.05 7.84 -28.84
C ARG A 214 7.84 8.69 -28.49
N PHE A 215 7.16 8.39 -27.39
CA PHE A 215 5.87 8.99 -27.04
C PHE A 215 6.00 10.30 -26.28
N THR A 216 7.03 10.47 -25.45
CA THR A 216 7.22 11.63 -24.59
C THR A 216 8.69 12.11 -24.61
N PRO A 217 9.20 12.62 -25.73
CA PRO A 217 10.63 12.94 -25.90
C PRO A 217 11.16 13.99 -24.90
N ASP A 218 10.30 14.88 -24.42
CA ASP A 218 10.66 15.93 -23.45
C ASP A 218 10.76 15.41 -22.00
N VAL A 219 10.17 14.23 -21.72
CA VAL A 219 10.22 13.60 -20.39
C VAL A 219 11.58 12.94 -20.19
N SER A 220 12.31 13.37 -19.16
CA SER A 220 13.62 12.80 -18.85
C SER A 220 13.45 11.36 -18.35
N VAL A 221 14.08 10.39 -19.02
CA VAL A 221 14.06 8.97 -18.66
C VAL A 221 15.49 8.46 -18.44
N MET A 222 15.67 7.61 -17.43
CA MET A 222 16.95 7.05 -17.04
C MET A 222 16.83 5.54 -16.82
N LEU A 223 17.66 4.77 -17.54
CA LEU A 223 17.85 3.36 -17.26
C LEU A 223 18.79 3.20 -16.05
N TYR A 224 18.28 2.65 -14.96
CA TYR A 224 19.06 2.30 -13.78
C TYR A 224 19.50 0.83 -13.87
N HIS A 225 20.58 0.61 -14.60
CA HIS A 225 21.20 -0.70 -14.79
C HIS A 225 22.70 -0.51 -15.02
N GLY A 226 23.49 -1.56 -14.79
CA GLY A 226 24.94 -1.54 -15.02
C GLY A 226 25.73 -2.05 -13.83
N ASN A 227 27.04 -1.84 -13.88
CA ASN A 227 27.93 -2.26 -12.80
C ASN A 227 27.74 -1.38 -11.53
N PRO A 228 28.20 -1.82 -10.34
CA PRO A 228 28.00 -1.07 -9.10
C PRO A 228 28.52 0.38 -9.14
N LYS A 229 29.61 0.64 -9.89
CA LYS A 229 30.21 1.97 -10.03
C LYS A 229 29.31 2.90 -10.85
N GLU A 230 28.82 2.43 -11.99
CA GLU A 230 27.85 3.14 -12.84
C GLU A 230 26.57 3.45 -12.06
N ARG A 231 26.02 2.45 -11.35
CA ARG A 231 24.80 2.62 -10.54
C ARG A 231 25.00 3.65 -9.43
N PHE A 232 26.18 3.72 -8.82
CA PHE A 232 26.51 4.75 -7.84
C PHE A 232 26.47 6.17 -8.43
N ASP A 233 26.96 6.35 -9.65
CA ASP A 233 26.93 7.64 -10.33
C ASP A 233 25.53 8.00 -10.87
N LEU A 234 24.75 7.00 -11.32
CA LEU A 234 23.34 7.18 -11.69
C LEU A 234 22.50 7.60 -10.48
N ASN A 235 22.77 7.04 -9.30
CA ASN A 235 22.06 7.36 -8.07
C ASN A 235 22.08 8.86 -7.74
N LYS A 236 23.24 9.51 -7.94
CA LYS A 236 23.41 10.97 -7.75
C LYS A 236 22.55 11.81 -8.69
N LYS A 237 22.06 11.23 -9.78
CA LYS A 237 21.27 11.91 -10.81
C LYS A 237 19.76 11.73 -10.60
N ILE A 238 19.29 10.80 -9.76
CA ILE A 238 17.86 10.48 -9.58
C ILE A 238 17.03 11.69 -9.13
N CYS A 239 17.56 12.52 -8.21
CA CYS A 239 16.87 13.73 -7.75
C CYS A 239 17.34 15.02 -8.42
N LYS A 240 18.20 14.92 -9.44
CA LYS A 240 18.68 16.10 -10.18
C LYS A 240 17.70 16.40 -11.31
N LYS A 241 17.19 17.63 -11.31
CA LYS A 241 16.37 18.16 -12.40
C LYS A 241 17.14 18.10 -13.71
N GLN A 242 16.54 17.46 -14.71
CA GLN A 242 17.12 17.16 -16.01
C GLN A 242 16.10 17.41 -17.12
N GLY A 243 16.62 17.58 -18.34
CA GLY A 243 15.82 17.75 -19.54
C GLY A 243 15.13 19.12 -19.64
N PRO A 244 14.38 19.35 -20.74
CA PRO A 244 13.74 20.62 -21.04
C PRO A 244 12.67 21.01 -20.00
N LEU A 245 12.07 20.01 -19.36
CA LEU A 245 11.00 20.19 -18.37
C LEU A 245 11.52 20.43 -16.94
N GLY A 246 12.83 20.33 -16.70
CA GLY A 246 13.42 20.57 -15.38
C GLY A 246 12.88 19.65 -14.28
N MET A 247 12.59 18.39 -14.63
CA MET A 247 12.04 17.37 -13.73
C MET A 247 13.11 16.37 -13.27
N CYS A 248 12.84 15.64 -12.20
CA CYS A 248 13.60 14.43 -11.89
C CYS A 248 13.31 13.35 -12.94
N PRO A 249 14.31 12.58 -13.39
CA PRO A 249 14.11 11.55 -14.39
C PRO A 249 13.15 10.45 -13.91
N VAL A 250 12.41 9.88 -14.86
CA VAL A 250 11.73 8.60 -14.68
C VAL A 250 12.79 7.50 -14.66
N VAL A 251 12.89 6.80 -13.54
CA VAL A 251 13.90 5.75 -13.34
C VAL A 251 13.30 4.41 -13.70
N VAL A 252 13.89 3.71 -14.67
CA VAL A 252 13.47 2.39 -15.12
C VAL A 252 14.52 1.36 -14.67
N THR A 253 14.11 0.34 -13.92
CA THR A 253 15.02 -0.69 -13.35
C THR A 253 14.43 -2.09 -13.44
N SER A 254 15.29 -3.11 -13.38
CA SER A 254 14.85 -4.50 -13.24
C SER A 254 14.47 -4.84 -11.80
N PHE A 255 13.72 -5.93 -11.62
CA PHE A 255 13.40 -6.50 -10.30
C PHE A 255 14.66 -6.85 -9.50
N GLU A 256 15.63 -7.48 -10.15
CA GLU A 256 16.88 -7.94 -9.52
C GLU A 256 17.68 -6.74 -9.02
N ILE A 257 17.83 -5.70 -9.84
CA ILE A 257 18.54 -4.48 -9.46
C ILE A 257 17.80 -3.75 -8.33
N ALA A 258 16.47 -3.69 -8.37
CA ALA A 258 15.67 -3.10 -7.30
C ALA A 258 15.88 -3.82 -5.95
N MET A 259 16.04 -5.15 -5.98
CA MET A 259 16.34 -5.95 -4.79
C MET A 259 17.77 -5.73 -4.28
N ILE A 260 18.75 -5.68 -5.19
CA ILE A 260 20.18 -5.49 -4.83
C ILE A 260 20.38 -4.09 -4.23
N ASP A 261 19.82 -3.06 -4.86
CA ASP A 261 20.03 -1.66 -4.49
C ASP A 261 18.91 -1.08 -3.61
N ARG A 262 18.12 -1.94 -2.97
CA ARG A 262 17.01 -1.56 -2.09
C ARG A 262 17.33 -0.40 -1.14
N LYS A 263 18.50 -0.44 -0.49
CA LYS A 263 18.93 0.56 0.51
C LYS A 263 19.14 1.93 -0.11
N MET A 264 19.52 1.95 -1.38
CA MET A 264 19.75 3.19 -2.13
C MET A 264 18.43 3.74 -2.65
N LEU A 265 17.54 2.89 -3.17
CA LEU A 265 16.21 3.30 -3.63
C LEU A 265 15.31 3.80 -2.49
N GLN A 266 15.45 3.23 -1.29
CA GLN A 266 14.73 3.66 -0.08
C GLN A 266 15.13 5.06 0.42
N ARG A 267 16.24 5.63 -0.04
CA ARG A 267 16.67 7.00 0.35
C ARG A 267 15.85 8.08 -0.34
N PHE A 268 15.17 7.74 -1.42
CA PHE A 268 14.39 8.67 -2.22
C PHE A 268 12.91 8.47 -1.96
N HIS A 269 12.18 9.58 -1.84
CA HIS A 269 10.73 9.57 -1.77
C HIS A 269 10.15 9.62 -3.17
N TRP A 270 9.57 8.52 -3.62
CA TRP A 270 9.06 8.38 -4.99
C TRP A 270 7.62 8.89 -5.07
N LYS A 271 7.31 9.62 -6.15
CA LYS A 271 5.94 10.13 -6.37
C LYS A 271 5.00 9.07 -6.93
N TYR A 272 5.54 8.17 -7.74
CA TYR A 272 4.76 7.08 -8.30
C TYR A 272 5.67 5.88 -8.52
N LEU A 273 5.19 4.70 -8.13
CA LEU A 273 5.83 3.42 -8.41
C LEU A 273 4.95 2.62 -9.36
N ILE A 274 5.49 2.27 -10.52
CA ILE A 274 4.86 1.36 -11.48
C ILE A 274 5.61 0.03 -11.43
N VAL A 275 4.88 -1.06 -11.23
CA VAL A 275 5.44 -2.40 -11.35
C VAL A 275 4.78 -3.12 -12.51
N ASP A 276 5.58 -3.39 -13.53
CA ASP A 276 5.18 -4.17 -14.71
C ASP A 276 5.19 -5.67 -14.39
N GLU A 277 4.36 -6.46 -15.05
CA GLU A 277 4.21 -7.90 -14.79
C GLU A 277 4.00 -8.25 -13.30
N GLY A 278 3.00 -7.62 -12.69
CA GLY A 278 2.59 -7.78 -11.28
C GLY A 278 2.31 -9.23 -10.86
N HIS A 279 2.11 -10.14 -11.81
CA HIS A 279 2.06 -11.59 -11.54
C HIS A 279 3.37 -12.12 -10.89
N ARG A 280 4.48 -11.38 -10.96
CA ARG A 280 5.73 -11.69 -10.24
C ARG A 280 5.64 -11.42 -8.73
N ILE A 281 4.64 -10.63 -8.29
CA ILE A 281 4.40 -10.24 -6.87
C ILE A 281 3.48 -11.24 -6.14
N LYS A 282 2.90 -12.23 -6.84
CA LYS A 282 1.94 -13.21 -6.27
C LYS A 282 2.40 -13.87 -4.97
N ASN A 283 3.70 -14.11 -4.80
CA ASN A 283 4.25 -14.69 -3.58
C ASN A 283 4.75 -13.59 -2.63
N LEU A 284 3.98 -13.26 -1.60
CA LEU A 284 4.38 -12.29 -0.54
C LEU A 284 5.67 -12.67 0.20
N ASN A 285 5.93 -13.97 0.33
CA ASN A 285 7.17 -14.49 0.92
C ASN A 285 8.39 -14.23 0.04
N CYS A 286 8.17 -13.81 -1.21
CA CYS A 286 9.26 -13.40 -2.09
C CYS A 286 9.92 -12.15 -1.51
N ARG A 287 11.24 -12.24 -1.35
CA ARG A 287 12.11 -11.13 -0.92
C ARG A 287 11.81 -9.84 -1.70
N LEU A 288 11.49 -9.95 -3.00
CA LEU A 288 11.13 -8.83 -3.85
C LEU A 288 9.99 -7.96 -3.27
N VAL A 289 8.88 -8.59 -2.89
CA VAL A 289 7.69 -7.89 -2.40
C VAL A 289 7.99 -7.14 -1.11
N ARG A 290 8.75 -7.77 -0.21
CA ARG A 290 9.20 -7.15 1.04
C ARG A 290 10.06 -5.93 0.77
N GLU A 291 11.02 -6.02 -0.16
CA GLU A 291 11.88 -4.88 -0.46
C GLU A 291 11.13 -3.72 -1.13
N LEU A 292 10.25 -4.01 -2.08
CA LEU A 292 9.47 -3.00 -2.79
C LEU A 292 8.46 -2.29 -1.87
N LYS A 293 7.87 -3.01 -0.89
CA LYS A 293 7.01 -2.38 0.14
C LYS A 293 7.73 -1.36 1.00
N MET A 294 9.01 -1.55 1.23
CA MET A 294 9.83 -0.64 2.04
C MET A 294 10.26 0.60 1.28
N VAL A 295 10.08 0.65 -0.04
CA VAL A 295 10.37 1.86 -0.84
C VAL A 295 9.29 2.90 -0.54
N PRO A 296 9.65 4.12 -0.09
CA PRO A 296 8.67 5.15 0.22
C PRO A 296 8.11 5.74 -1.08
N THR A 297 6.79 5.61 -1.25
CA THR A 297 6.05 5.95 -2.47
C THR A 297 4.72 6.63 -2.10
N ASP A 298 4.32 7.70 -2.78
CA ASP A 298 2.98 8.29 -2.60
C ASP A 298 1.88 7.36 -3.18
N ASN A 299 2.04 6.91 -4.43
CA ASN A 299 1.12 6.00 -5.09
C ASN A 299 1.85 4.82 -5.76
N LYS A 300 1.13 3.71 -5.91
CA LYS A 300 1.58 2.48 -6.56
C LYS A 300 0.59 2.03 -7.64
N LEU A 301 1.12 1.57 -8.76
CA LEU A 301 0.38 0.96 -9.86
C LEU A 301 0.99 -0.39 -10.21
N LEU A 302 0.16 -1.43 -10.24
CA LEU A 302 0.54 -2.76 -10.72
C LEU A 302 -0.02 -2.96 -12.13
N LEU A 303 0.80 -3.44 -13.06
CA LEU A 303 0.37 -3.84 -14.40
C LEU A 303 0.35 -5.35 -14.47
N THR A 304 -0.75 -5.95 -14.89
CA THR A 304 -0.80 -7.40 -15.18
C THR A 304 -1.50 -7.63 -16.50
N GLY A 305 -0.92 -8.50 -17.34
CA GLY A 305 -1.60 -9.01 -18.54
C GLY A 305 -2.31 -10.34 -18.31
N THR A 306 -2.13 -10.95 -17.14
CA THR A 306 -2.74 -12.23 -16.78
C THR A 306 -3.90 -12.00 -15.84
N PRO A 307 -5.04 -12.70 -16.05
CA PRO A 307 -6.14 -12.66 -15.09
C PRO A 307 -5.62 -13.12 -13.74
N LEU A 308 -5.94 -12.34 -12.70
CA LEU A 308 -5.67 -12.74 -11.33
C LEU A 308 -6.40 -14.07 -11.09
N GLN A 309 -5.64 -15.12 -10.79
CA GLN A 309 -6.24 -16.44 -10.59
C GLN A 309 -7.10 -16.38 -9.33
N ASN A 310 -8.17 -17.18 -9.27
CA ASN A 310 -9.17 -17.24 -8.18
C ASN A 310 -8.62 -17.67 -6.80
N ASN A 311 -7.31 -17.61 -6.59
CA ASN A 311 -6.71 -17.88 -5.29
C ASN A 311 -6.77 -16.61 -4.43
N LEU A 312 -7.60 -16.63 -3.38
CA LEU A 312 -7.72 -15.53 -2.40
C LEU A 312 -6.38 -15.12 -1.81
N SER A 313 -5.43 -16.06 -1.66
CA SER A 313 -4.07 -15.76 -1.19
C SER A 313 -3.31 -14.87 -2.18
N GLU A 314 -3.51 -15.06 -3.49
CA GLU A 314 -2.90 -14.23 -4.53
C GLU A 314 -3.50 -12.83 -4.56
N LEU A 315 -4.84 -12.74 -4.50
CA LEU A 315 -5.55 -11.47 -4.44
C LEU A 315 -5.12 -10.67 -3.21
N TRP A 316 -5.11 -11.31 -2.04
CA TRP A 316 -4.62 -10.72 -0.81
C TRP A 316 -3.17 -10.26 -0.94
N SER A 317 -2.30 -11.05 -1.58
CA SER A 317 -0.90 -10.71 -1.80
C SER A 317 -0.71 -9.40 -2.56
N LEU A 318 -1.54 -9.18 -3.58
CA LEU A 318 -1.53 -7.94 -4.37
C LEU A 318 -2.16 -6.77 -3.61
N LEU A 319 -3.28 -6.99 -2.92
CA LEU A 319 -3.94 -5.96 -2.12
C LEU A 319 -3.08 -5.51 -0.94
N ASN A 320 -2.40 -6.44 -0.26
CA ASN A 320 -1.45 -6.14 0.80
C ASN A 320 -0.18 -5.44 0.28
N PHE A 321 0.21 -5.66 -0.98
CA PHE A 321 1.26 -4.85 -1.60
C PHE A 321 0.82 -3.40 -1.84
N LEU A 322 -0.42 -3.20 -2.29
CA LEU A 322 -0.96 -1.86 -2.54
C LEU A 322 -1.29 -1.12 -1.24
N LEU A 323 -1.94 -1.77 -0.29
CA LEU A 323 -2.44 -1.20 0.95
C LEU A 323 -2.02 -2.07 2.15
N PRO A 324 -0.72 -2.05 2.53
CA PRO A 324 -0.20 -2.90 3.59
C PRO A 324 -0.84 -2.62 4.96
N ASP A 325 -1.21 -1.38 5.24
CA ASP A 325 -1.83 -0.95 6.50
C ASP A 325 -3.26 -1.49 6.70
N VAL A 326 -3.90 -1.91 5.61
CA VAL A 326 -5.30 -2.37 5.59
C VAL A 326 -5.37 -3.89 5.59
N PHE A 327 -4.49 -4.53 4.84
CA PHE A 327 -4.51 -5.97 4.59
C PHE A 327 -3.34 -6.67 5.27
N ASP A 328 -3.10 -6.45 6.57
CA ASP A 328 -1.94 -6.96 7.30
C ASP A 328 -1.99 -8.46 7.60
N ASP A 329 -3.19 -9.02 7.76
CA ASP A 329 -3.41 -10.44 8.11
C ASP A 329 -4.24 -11.19 7.05
N LEU A 330 -3.67 -12.29 6.54
CA LEU A 330 -4.32 -13.17 5.56
C LEU A 330 -5.53 -13.88 6.17
N LYS A 331 -5.44 -14.33 7.42
CA LYS A 331 -6.53 -15.08 8.07
C LYS A 331 -7.76 -14.22 8.28
N SER A 332 -7.55 -12.97 8.68
CA SER A 332 -8.63 -11.97 8.78
C SER A 332 -9.28 -11.72 7.42
N PHE A 333 -8.48 -11.66 6.34
CA PHE A 333 -9.00 -11.47 4.99
C PHE A 333 -9.80 -12.68 4.48
N GLU A 334 -9.28 -13.90 4.64
CA GLU A 334 -9.98 -15.15 4.29
C GLU A 334 -11.32 -15.25 5.05
N SER A 335 -11.30 -14.97 6.36
CA SER A 335 -12.51 -14.91 7.19
C SER A 335 -13.54 -13.91 6.67
N TRP A 336 -13.14 -12.74 6.16
CA TRP A 336 -14.09 -11.75 5.63
C TRP A 336 -14.71 -12.18 4.32
N PHE A 337 -13.92 -12.76 3.41
CA PHE A 337 -14.42 -13.28 2.14
C PHE A 337 -15.32 -14.50 2.37
N ASP A 338 -14.95 -15.41 3.27
CA ASP A 338 -15.77 -16.55 3.65
C ASP A 338 -17.10 -16.10 4.26
N ILE A 339 -17.11 -15.12 5.18
CA ILE A 339 -18.35 -14.60 5.77
C ILE A 339 -19.23 -13.94 4.69
N SER A 340 -18.66 -13.14 3.79
CA SER A 340 -19.44 -12.50 2.72
C SER A 340 -20.06 -13.50 1.75
N THR A 341 -19.36 -14.61 1.50
CA THR A 341 -19.84 -15.71 0.66
C THR A 341 -20.95 -16.48 1.38
N ILE A 342 -20.77 -16.76 2.69
CA ILE A 342 -21.77 -17.42 3.53
C ILE A 342 -23.04 -16.57 3.67
N THR A 343 -22.92 -15.24 3.78
CA THR A 343 -24.10 -14.36 3.85
C THR A 343 -24.84 -14.27 2.50
N ALA A 344 -24.12 -14.28 1.37
CA ALA A 344 -24.74 -14.29 0.05
C ALA A 344 -25.45 -15.61 -0.26
N ASP A 345 -24.89 -16.74 0.20
CA ASP A 345 -25.55 -18.05 0.10
C ASP A 345 -26.72 -18.18 1.06
N ALA A 346 -26.66 -17.57 2.25
CA ALA A 346 -27.76 -17.56 3.21
C ALA A 346 -28.96 -16.72 2.72
N GLU A 347 -28.74 -15.62 1.98
CA GLU A 347 -29.81 -14.83 1.37
C GLU A 347 -30.46 -15.54 0.18
N ASN A 348 -29.72 -16.38 -0.56
CA ASN A 348 -30.28 -17.19 -1.66
C ASN A 348 -31.03 -18.45 -1.20
N ILE A 349 -30.90 -18.87 0.06
CA ILE A 349 -31.62 -20.02 0.62
C ILE A 349 -32.96 -19.60 1.28
N VAL A 350 -33.17 -18.29 1.49
CA VAL A 350 -34.39 -17.74 2.11
C VAL A 350 -35.31 -17.04 1.10
N ALA A 351 -35.01 -17.14 -0.21
CA ALA A 351 -35.86 -16.62 -1.29
C ALA A 351 -36.74 -17.71 -1.93
#